data_AF-A0A845UD48-F1
#
_entry.id   AF-A0A845UD48-F1
#
_cell.length_a   1.000
_cell.length_b   1.000
_cell.length_c   1.000
_cell.angle_alpha   90.00
_cell.angle_beta   90.00
_cell.angle_gamma   90.00
#
_symmetry.space_group_name_H-M   'P 1'
#
loop_
_entity.id
_entity.type
_entity.pdbx_description
1 polymer ?
#
loop_
_entity_poly.entity_id
_entity_poly.type
_entity_poly.pdbx_seq_one_letter_code
_entity_poly.pdbx_strand_id
1 'polypeptide(L)' 'MEVIHKDGQSITIRFDKKDLAKIVEPIVQHAESFAKDTLDIAYLLAEQDYRTDDHFKQPPHVFD' A
#
# COMPACT_ATOMS: atom_id res chain seq x y z
N MET A 1 21.98 -13.61 -10.22
CA MET A 1 21.99 -13.05 -8.84
C MET A 1 22.99 -13.84 -8.00
N GLU A 2 23.97 -13.16 -7.38
CA GLU A 2 25.04 -13.79 -6.60
C GLU A 2 25.31 -12.97 -5.32
N VAL A 3 25.55 -13.61 -4.18
CA VAL A 3 25.96 -12.92 -2.95
C VAL A 3 27.48 -12.72 -2.99
N ILE A 4 27.94 -11.48 -3.07
CA ILE A 4 29.37 -11.14 -3.18
C ILE A 4 30.00 -11.06 -1.80
N HIS A 5 29.25 -10.56 -0.82
CA HIS A 5 29.74 -10.33 0.52
C HIS A 5 28.60 -10.47 1.52
N LYS A 6 28.87 -11.14 2.63
CA LYS A 6 27.96 -11.24 3.76
C LYS A 6 28.79 -11.17 5.03
N ASP A 7 28.57 -10.12 5.80
CA ASP A 7 29.12 -9.98 7.14
C ASP A 7 27.98 -9.85 8.18
N GLY A 8 28.33 -9.57 9.44
CA GLY A 8 27.35 -9.42 10.52
C GLY A 8 26.47 -8.17 10.42
N GLN A 9 26.77 -7.23 9.51
CA GLN A 9 26.08 -5.94 9.39
C GLN A 9 25.44 -5.70 8.02
N SER A 10 25.88 -6.41 6.98
CA SER A 10 25.51 -6.15 5.60
C SER A 10 25.55 -7.40 4.72
N ILE A 11 24.70 -7.37 3.69
CA ILE A 11 24.68 -8.36 2.62
C ILE A 11 24.76 -7.62 1.30
N THR A 12 25.82 -7.87 0.53
CA THR A 12 26.01 -7.31 -0.80
C THR A 12 25.67 -8.37 -1.84
N ILE A 13 24.67 -8.06 -2.67
CA ILE A 13 24.16 -8.95 -3.71
C ILE A 13 24.47 -8.33 -5.08
N ARG A 14 25.15 -9.09 -5.96
CA ARG A 14 25.32 -8.74 -7.37
C ARG A 14 24.10 -9.18 -8.16
N PHE A 15 23.58 -8.25 -8.95
CA PHE A 15 22.59 -8.54 -9.97
C PHE A 15 23.21 -8.32 -11.33
N ASP A 16 23.01 -9.29 -12.24
CA ASP A 16 23.21 -9.04 -13.65
C ASP A 16 22.10 -8.09 -14.14
N LYS A 17 22.42 -7.21 -15.09
CA LYS A 17 21.47 -6.21 -15.62
C LYS A 17 20.14 -6.84 -16.07
N LYS A 18 20.19 -8.07 -16.61
CA LYS A 18 19.01 -8.84 -17.04
C LYS A 18 18.16 -9.33 -15.87
N ASP A 19 18.77 -9.68 -14.75
CA ASP A 19 18.05 -10.10 -13.54
C ASP A 19 17.40 -8.90 -12.84
N LEU A 20 18.09 -7.75 -12.85
CA LEU A 20 17.55 -6.48 -12.35
C LEU A 20 16.29 -6.06 -13.13
N ALA A 21 16.31 -6.19 -14.46
CA ALA A 21 15.14 -5.90 -15.29
C ALA A 21 13.93 -6.76 -14.90
N LYS A 22 14.12 -8.06 -14.63
CA LYS A 22 13.03 -8.97 -14.19
C LYS A 22 12.42 -8.59 -12.83
N ILE A 23 13.16 -7.90 -11.98
CA ILE A 23 12.67 -7.42 -10.69
C ILE A 23 11.94 -6.08 -10.86
N VAL A 24 12.52 -5.18 -11.64
CA VAL A 24 12.00 -3.82 -11.83
C VAL A 24 10.74 -3.81 -12.69
N GLU A 25 10.67 -4.65 -13.71
CA GLU A 25 9.56 -4.68 -14.67
C GLU A 25 8.18 -4.94 -14.03
N PRO A 26 7.97 -5.97 -13.19
CA PRO A 26 6.68 -6.15 -12.50
C PRO A 26 6.38 -5.02 -11.52
N ILE A 27 7.40 -4.44 -10.88
CA ILE A 27 7.19 -3.28 -9.98
C ILE A 27 6.65 -2.10 -10.77
N VAL A 28 7.23 -1.80 -11.93
CA VAL A 28 6.77 -0.70 -12.79
C VAL A 28 5.39 -1.02 -13.38
N GLN A 29 5.17 -2.23 -13.87
CA GLN A 29 3.90 -2.65 -14.47
C GLN A 29 2.74 -2.60 -13.48
N HIS A 30 2.99 -2.85 -12.19
CA HIS A 30 1.95 -2.84 -11.16
C HIS A 30 1.96 -1.58 -10.28
N ALA A 31 2.88 -0.64 -10.50
CA ALA A 31 2.98 0.59 -9.71
C ALA A 31 1.70 1.44 -9.80
N GLU A 32 1.10 1.53 -10.98
CA GLU A 32 -0.15 2.27 -11.17
C GLU A 32 -1.33 1.63 -10.42
N SER A 33 -1.46 0.30 -10.49
CA SER A 33 -2.49 -0.43 -9.74
C SER A 33 -2.26 -0.29 -8.23
N PHE A 34 -1.02 -0.44 -7.76
CA PHE A 34 -0.67 -0.26 -6.35
C PHE A 34 -1.02 1.16 -5.85
N ALA A 35 -0.70 2.19 -6.63
CA ALA A 35 -1.03 3.57 -6.29
C ALA A 35 -2.55 3.78 -6.20
N LYS A 36 -3.30 3.25 -7.17
CA LYS A 36 -4.77 3.32 -7.17
C LYS A 36 -5.37 2.60 -5.96
N ASP A 37 -4.99 1.35 -5.73
CA ASP A 37 -5.53 0.54 -4.63
C ASP A 37 -5.22 1.16 -3.26
N THR A 38 -4.03 1.78 -3.13
CA THR A 38 -3.64 2.53 -1.92
C THR A 38 -4.54 3.74 -1.71
N LEU A 39 -4.87 4.49 -2.77
CA LEU A 39 -5.79 5.63 -2.69
C LEU A 39 -7.20 5.18 -2.34
N ASP A 40 -7.69 4.10 -2.95
CA ASP A 40 -9.02 3.54 -2.66
C ASP A 40 -9.15 3.16 -1.18
N ILE A 41 -8.12 2.53 -0.60
CA ILE A 41 -8.07 2.23 0.84
C ILE A 41 -8.09 3.50 1.69
N ALA A 42 -7.32 4.53 1.31
CA ALA A 42 -7.29 5.79 2.04
C ALA A 42 -8.68 6.47 2.06
N TYR A 43 -9.40 6.43 0.94
CA TYR A 43 -10.77 6.96 0.88
C TYR A 43 -11.76 6.16 1.74
N LEU A 44 -11.67 4.83 1.72
CA LEU A 44 -12.52 3.99 2.57
C LEU A 44 -12.29 4.26 4.07
N LEU A 45 -11.04 4.44 4.47
CA LEU A 45 -10.69 4.80 5.85
C LEU A 45 -11.23 6.19 6.22
N ALA A 46 -11.12 7.17 5.32
CA ALA A 46 -11.66 8.51 5.53
C ALA A 46 -13.20 8.51 5.64
N GLU A 47 -13.89 7.71 4.83
CA GLU A 47 -15.34 7.53 4.93
C GLU A 47 -15.73 6.85 6.25
N GLN A 48 -14.97 5.84 6.67
CA GLN A 48 -15.21 5.17 7.94
C GLN A 48 -15.01 6.10 9.14
N ASP A 49 -13.99 6.96 9.10
CA ASP A 49 -13.71 7.98 10.11
C ASP A 49 -14.89 8.96 10.19
N TYR A 50 -15.31 9.51 9.04
CA TYR A 50 -16.48 10.38 8.97
C TYR A 50 -17.75 9.73 9.53
N ARG A 51 -18.03 8.46 9.18
CA ARG A 51 -19.18 7.72 9.72
C ARG A 51 -19.08 7.45 11.22
N THR A 52 -17.87 7.36 11.77
CA THR A 52 -17.65 7.14 13.20
C THR A 52 -17.92 8.42 13.99
N ASP A 53 -17.54 9.57 13.42
CA ASP A 53 -17.80 10.90 13.99
C ASP A 53 -19.24 11.38 13.75
N ASP A 54 -19.92 10.92 12.70
CA ASP A 54 -21.30 11.28 12.41
C ASP A 54 -22.23 10.57 13.41
N HIS A 55 -22.43 11.22 14.56
CA HIS A 55 -23.40 10.86 15.58
C HIS A 55 -24.84 11.11 15.09
N PHE A 56 -25.25 10.49 13.98
CA PHE A 56 -26.65 10.53 13.55
C PHE A 56 -27.52 9.83 14.60
N LYS A 57 -27.89 10.59 15.63
CA LYS A 57 -28.90 10.23 16.62
C LYS A 57 -30.23 10.52 15.96
N GLN A 58 -30.99 9.47 15.66
CA GLN A 58 -32.40 9.64 15.37
C GLN A 58 -33.02 10.47 16.52
N PRO A 59 -33.66 11.61 16.24
CA PRO A 59 -34.31 12.38 17.28
C PRO A 59 -35.34 11.48 17.97
N PRO A 60 -35.42 11.49 19.31
CA PRO A 60 -36.10 10.45 20.07
C PRO A 60 -37.61 10.35 19.76
N HIS A 61 -38.22 11.37 19.18
CA HIS A 61 -39.64 11.38 18.82
C HIS A 61 -39.85 12.26 17.57
N VAL A 62 -40.01 11.64 16.40
CA VAL A 62 -40.42 12.35 15.16
C VAL A 62 -41.94 12.30 14.94
N PHE A 63 -42.66 11.52 15.75
CA PHE A 63 -44.07 11.19 15.55
C PHE A 63 -44.94 11.21 16.83
N ASP A 64 -44.51 11.91 17.89
CA ASP A 64 -45.39 12.27 19.00
C ASP A 64 -45.90 13.71 18.85
#